data_AF-A0A6N9YSF5-F1
#
_entry.id   AF-A0A6N9YSF5-F1
#
_cell.length_a   1.000
_cell.length_b   1.000
_cell.length_c   1.000
_cell.angle_alpha   90.00
_cell.angle_beta   90.00
_cell.angle_gamma   90.00
#
_symmetry.space_group_name_H-M   'P 1'
#
loop_
_entity.id
_entity.type
_entity.pdbx_description
1 polymer ?
#
loop_
_entity_poly.entity_id
_entity_poly.type
_entity_poly.pdbx_seq_one_letter_code
_entity_poly.pdbx_strand_id
1 'polypeptide(L)'
;MAWCQYGTPEELPNIYHRKEYEASVDRLPDHRITCFFVDRRYRREGVSAVALRGALNLIAHAGGGIVEAYPQDTQGKKVSASFLYNGTRTLFEQAGFDYIRPKGRTTA
;
A
#
# COMPACT_ATOMS: atom_id res chain seq x y z
N MET A 1 -7.04 14.07 11.05
CA MET A 1 -5.83 13.26 11.28
C MET A 1 -5.83 12.07 10.35
N ALA A 2 -4.68 11.73 9.78
CA ALA A 2 -4.49 10.57 8.92
C ALA A 2 -3.15 9.89 9.24
N TRP A 3 -3.06 8.58 9.05
CA TRP A 3 -1.81 7.84 9.16
C TRP A 3 -1.73 6.73 8.11
N CYS A 4 -0.53 6.20 7.93
CA CYS A 4 -0.20 5.09 7.05
C CYS A 4 0.61 4.07 7.85
N GLN A 5 0.16 2.81 7.87
CA GLN A 5 0.89 1.72 8.50
C GLN A 5 1.97 1.22 7.55
N TYR A 6 3.21 1.16 8.06
CA TYR A 6 4.33 0.52 7.40
C TYR A 6 5.14 -0.32 8.39
N GLY A 7 5.93 -1.27 7.88
CA GLY A 7 6.77 -2.16 8.68
C GLY A 7 7.39 -3.26 7.83
N THR A 8 8.27 -4.06 8.42
CA THR A 8 8.93 -5.18 7.73
C THR A 8 7.93 -6.30 7.40
N PRO A 9 8.26 -7.25 6.50
CA PRO A 9 7.45 -8.46 6.29
C PRO A 9 7.21 -9.29 7.56
N GLU A 10 8.10 -9.20 8.55
CA GLU A 10 8.01 -9.90 9.83
C GLU A 10 7.04 -9.20 10.79
N GLU A 11 7.07 -7.87 10.83
CA GLU A 11 6.13 -7.05 11.61
C GLU A 11 4.72 -7.07 11.01
N LEU A 12 4.64 -7.14 9.68
CA LEU A 12 3.41 -7.13 8.90
C LEU A 12 3.28 -8.41 8.05
N PRO A 13 3.11 -9.59 8.69
CA PRO A 13 3.13 -10.88 7.99
C PRO A 13 1.88 -11.14 7.15
N ASN A 14 0.77 -10.45 7.45
CA ASN A 14 -0.53 -10.74 6.89
C ASN A 14 -0.73 -10.07 5.54
N ILE A 15 -0.68 -10.87 4.48
CA ILE A 15 -1.05 -10.48 3.11
C ILE A 15 -1.99 -11.54 2.52
N TYR A 16 -2.81 -11.13 1.56
CA TYR A 16 -3.66 -12.06 0.81
C TYR A 16 -2.81 -13.08 0.06
N HIS A 17 -3.19 -14.36 0.12
CA HIS A 17 -2.49 -15.44 -0.59
C HIS A 17 -0.99 -15.56 -0.23
N ARG A 18 -0.61 -15.27 1.03
CA ARG A 18 0.79 -15.22 1.49
C ARG A 18 1.66 -16.38 1.00
N LYS A 19 1.22 -17.63 1.19
CA LYS A 19 2.02 -18.81 0.82
C LYS A 19 2.33 -18.85 -0.69
N GLU A 20 1.33 -18.52 -1.51
CA GLU A 20 1.46 -18.47 -2.97
C GLU A 20 2.35 -17.28 -3.39
N TYR A 21 2.19 -16.13 -2.72
CA TYR A 21 3.03 -14.97 -2.93
C TYR A 21 4.51 -15.29 -2.64
N GLU A 22 4.81 -15.86 -1.47
CA GLU A 22 6.17 -16.15 -1.01
C GLU A 22 6.85 -17.20 -1.88
N ALA A 23 6.10 -18.18 -2.41
CA ALA A 23 6.61 -19.15 -3.37
C ALA A 23 6.88 -18.55 -4.77
N SER A 24 6.31 -17.39 -5.08
CA SER A 24 6.41 -16.75 -6.40
C SER A 24 7.48 -15.66 -6.51
N VAL A 25 8.06 -15.22 -5.39
CA VAL A 25 9.01 -14.11 -5.35
C VAL A 25 10.40 -14.60 -5.01
N ASP A 26 11.40 -14.10 -5.75
CA ASP A 26 12.80 -14.45 -5.50
C ASP A 26 13.35 -13.77 -4.24
N ARG A 27 12.78 -12.61 -3.88
CA ARG A 27 13.17 -11.82 -2.70
C ARG A 27 11.94 -11.11 -2.12
N LEU A 28 11.85 -11.08 -0.79
CA LEU A 28 10.84 -10.30 -0.07
C LEU A 28 11.18 -8.80 -0.07
N PRO A 29 10.18 -7.90 -0.03
CA PRO A 29 10.42 -6.47 0.13
C PRO A 29 11.01 -6.19 1.51
N ASP A 30 11.75 -5.09 1.63
CA ASP A 30 12.31 -4.67 2.92
C ASP A 30 11.22 -4.05 3.81
N HIS A 31 10.22 -3.39 3.20
CA HIS A 31 9.08 -2.77 3.89
C HIS A 31 7.76 -3.04 3.16
N ARG A 32 6.68 -3.08 3.93
CA ARG A 32 5.30 -3.16 3.44
C ARG A 32 4.52 -1.93 3.87
N ILE A 33 3.64 -1.44 3.01
CA ILE A 33 2.58 -0.50 3.33
C ILE A 33 1.25 -1.22 3.21
N THR A 34 0.56 -1.39 4.34
CA THR A 34 -0.62 -2.27 4.44
C THR A 34 -1.92 -1.50 4.53
N CYS A 35 -2.00 -0.42 5.32
CA CYS A 35 -3.25 0.31 5.48
C CYS A 35 -3.08 1.82 5.73
N PHE A 36 -4.15 2.54 5.49
CA PHE A 36 -4.35 3.95 5.71
C PHE A 36 -5.58 4.15 6.59
N PHE A 37 -5.45 5.11 7.50
CA PHE A 37 -6.60 5.68 8.18
C PHE A 37 -6.71 7.15 7.83
N VAL A 38 -7.92 7.57 7.50
CA VAL A 38 -8.25 8.98 7.31
C VAL A 38 -9.52 9.27 8.09
N ASP A 39 -9.39 10.16 9.07
CA ASP A 39 -10.53 10.68 9.81
C ASP A 39 -11.57 11.25 8.83
N ARG A 40 -12.85 10.96 9.08
CA ARG A 40 -13.96 11.29 8.18
C ARG A 40 -13.98 12.77 7.80
N ARG A 41 -13.59 13.67 8.70
CA ARG A 41 -13.59 15.12 8.49
C ARG A 41 -12.55 15.59 7.47
N TYR A 42 -11.52 14.78 7.23
CA TYR A 42 -10.38 15.12 6.35
C TYR A 42 -10.35 14.29 5.06
N ARG A 43 -11.43 13.56 4.76
CA ARG A 43 -11.52 12.74 3.55
C ARG A 43 -11.64 13.66 2.33
N ARG A 44 -11.06 13.24 1.20
CA ARG A 44 -11.01 13.98 -0.08
C ARG A 44 -10.12 15.24 -0.07
N GLU A 45 -9.33 15.44 0.99
CA GLU A 45 -8.39 16.56 1.10
C GLU A 45 -6.94 16.16 0.76
N GLY A 46 -6.73 14.97 0.17
CA GLY A 46 -5.38 14.50 -0.21
C GLY A 46 -4.48 14.06 0.95
N VAL A 47 -5.00 14.00 2.19
CA VAL A 47 -4.21 13.64 3.38
C VAL A 47 -3.61 12.22 3.35
N SER A 48 -4.18 11.31 2.55
CA SER A 48 -3.57 9.98 2.31
C SER A 48 -2.20 10.09 1.62
N ALA A 49 -2.04 11.04 0.69
CA ALA A 49 -0.76 11.27 0.01
C ALA A 49 0.29 11.85 0.97
N VAL A 50 -0.14 12.71 1.89
CA VAL A 50 0.72 13.23 2.96
C VAL A 50 1.18 12.10 3.87
N ALA A 51 0.26 11.24 4.30
CA ALA A 51 0.58 10.08 5.14
C ALA A 51 1.53 9.09 4.43
N LEU A 52 1.30 8.80 3.15
CA LEU A 52 2.19 7.94 2.35
C LEU A 52 3.60 8.52 2.25
N ARG A 53 3.72 9.80 1.89
CA ARG A 53 5.03 10.49 1.84
C ARG A 53 5.74 10.49 3.19
N GLY A 54 5.00 10.67 4.28
CA GLY A 54 5.55 10.58 5.64
C GLY A 54 6.14 9.20 5.92
N ALA A 55 5.40 8.13 5.61
CA ALA A 55 5.88 6.75 5.77
C ALA A 55 7.14 6.48 4.92
N LEU A 56 7.13 6.88 3.64
CA LEU A 56 8.29 6.72 2.75
C LEU A 56 9.52 7.49 3.25
N ASN A 57 9.33 8.70 3.77
CA ASN A 57 10.41 9.47 4.37
C ASN A 57 10.98 8.74 5.59
N LEU A 58 10.13 8.24 6.49
CA LEU A 58 10.59 7.50 7.66
C LEU A 58 11.37 6.23 7.28
N ILE A 59 10.88 5.48 6.29
CA ILE A 59 11.58 4.33 5.71
C ILE A 59 12.94 4.74 5.16
N ALA A 60 13.00 5.82 4.37
CA ALA A 60 14.25 6.31 3.81
C ALA A 60 15.27 6.70 4.91
N HIS A 61 14.83 7.37 5.98
CA HIS A 61 15.70 7.70 7.12
C HIS A 61 16.16 6.47 7.90
N ALA A 62 15.40 5.37 7.87
CA ALA A 62 15.75 4.11 8.50
C ALA A 62 16.65 3.21 7.63
N GLY A 63 17.15 3.71 6.49
CA GLY A 63 18.04 2.97 5.57
C GLY A 63 17.40 2.60 4.24
N GLY A 64 16.11 2.88 4.04
CA GLY A 64 15.41 2.66 2.78
C GLY A 64 15.15 1.18 2.48
N GLY A 65 15.16 0.85 1.19
CA GLY A 65 14.89 -0.50 0.67
C GLY A 65 13.70 -0.55 -0.29
N ILE A 66 13.34 -1.76 -0.70
CA ILE A 66 12.17 -2.05 -1.52
C ILE A 66 10.93 -1.91 -0.64
N VAL A 67 10.03 -1.01 -1.04
CA VAL A 67 8.73 -0.82 -0.38
C VAL A 67 7.65 -1.42 -1.27
N GLU A 68 6.85 -2.32 -0.70
CA GLU A 68 5.74 -2.95 -1.40
C GLU A 68 4.40 -2.53 -0.80
N ALA A 69 3.39 -2.39 -1.66
CA ALA A 69 2.03 -2.08 -1.23
C ALA A 69 1.00 -2.88 -2.01
N TYR A 70 -0.19 -2.98 -1.42
CA TYR A 70 -1.31 -3.76 -1.96
C TYR A 70 -2.53 -2.86 -2.11
N PRO A 71 -2.52 -1.88 -3.03
CA PRO A 71 -3.63 -0.95 -3.17
C PRO A 71 -4.90 -1.60 -3.72
N GLN A 72 -6.02 -0.87 -3.60
CA GLN A 72 -7.22 -1.17 -4.37
C GLN A 72 -7.08 -0.57 -5.78
N ASP A 73 -7.22 -1.42 -6.81
CA ASP A 73 -7.41 -0.93 -8.17
C ASP A 73 -8.89 -0.58 -8.37
N THR A 74 -9.18 0.71 -8.53
CA THR A 74 -10.55 1.17 -8.74
C THR A 74 -10.97 1.13 -10.20
N GLN A 75 -10.03 0.94 -11.14
CA GLN A 75 -10.26 0.98 -12.58
C GLN A 75 -11.10 2.21 -13.02
N GLY A 76 -10.87 3.36 -12.38
CA GLY A 76 -11.61 4.60 -12.63
C GLY A 76 -13.03 4.66 -12.04
N LYS A 77 -13.49 3.61 -11.35
CA LYS A 77 -14.81 3.59 -10.69
C LYS A 77 -14.79 4.36 -9.38
N LYS A 78 -15.90 5.03 -9.07
CA LYS A 78 -16.10 5.66 -7.75
C LYS A 78 -16.32 4.58 -6.70
N VAL A 79 -15.33 4.38 -5.84
CA VAL A 79 -15.41 3.46 -4.69
C VAL A 79 -15.61 4.28 -3.41
N SER A 80 -16.47 3.80 -2.50
CA SER A 80 -16.65 4.46 -1.21
C SER A 80 -15.35 4.45 -0.40
N ALA A 81 -15.04 5.57 0.23
CA ALA A 81 -13.83 5.73 1.04
C ALA A 81 -13.71 4.68 2.16
N SER A 82 -14.82 4.11 2.62
CA SER A 82 -14.80 3.03 3.62
C SER A 82 -14.16 1.73 3.13
N PHE A 83 -14.03 1.53 1.81
CA PHE A 83 -13.38 0.36 1.21
C PHE A 83 -11.94 0.63 0.74
N LEU A 84 -11.41 1.84 0.95
CA LEU A 84 -10.09 2.26 0.46
C LEU A 84 -9.04 2.28 1.58
N TYR A 85 -9.15 1.36 2.53
CA TYR A 85 -8.22 1.26 3.65
C TYR A 85 -6.80 0.90 3.20
N ASN A 86 -6.59 0.26 2.04
CA ASN A 86 -5.25 0.02 1.48
C ASN A 86 -4.77 1.15 0.53
N GLY A 87 -5.51 2.26 0.44
CA GLY A 87 -5.28 3.27 -0.58
C GLY A 87 -5.68 2.82 -1.99
N THR A 88 -5.49 3.70 -2.98
CA THR A 88 -5.79 3.44 -4.39
C THR A 88 -4.51 3.22 -5.18
N ARG A 89 -4.57 2.48 -6.29
CA ARG A 89 -3.42 2.29 -7.18
C ARG A 89 -2.80 3.62 -7.62
N THR A 90 -3.64 4.58 -8.05
CA THR A 90 -3.21 5.92 -8.46
C THR A 90 -2.46 6.69 -7.37
N LEU A 91 -2.80 6.50 -6.09
CA LEU A 91 -2.09 7.15 -4.99
C LEU A 91 -0.62 6.72 -4.92
N PHE A 92 -0.37 5.42 -5.13
CA PHE A 92 0.99 4.86 -5.13
C PHE A 92 1.76 5.21 -6.40
N GLU A 93 1.12 5.14 -7.57
CA GLU A 93 1.74 5.56 -8.83
C GLU A 93 2.19 7.03 -8.78
N GLN A 94 1.37 7.92 -8.22
CA GLN A 94 1.74 9.33 -8.00
C GLN A 94 2.88 9.52 -6.99
N ALA A 95 3.11 8.55 -6.09
CA ALA A 95 4.24 8.53 -5.18
C ALA A 95 5.50 7.88 -5.79
N GLY A 96 5.45 7.46 -7.06
CA GLY A 96 6.58 6.86 -7.79
C GLY A 96 6.67 5.34 -7.70
N PHE A 97 5.58 4.65 -7.30
CA PHE A 97 5.56 3.18 -7.32
C PHE A 97 5.30 2.65 -8.73
N ASP A 98 6.02 1.60 -9.08
CA ASP A 98 5.76 0.81 -10.27
C ASP A 98 4.73 -0.28 -10.02
N TYR A 99 3.88 -0.54 -11.03
CA TYR A 99 2.95 -1.67 -11.00
C TYR A 99 3.67 -2.95 -11.44
N ILE A 100 3.70 -3.94 -10.54
CA ILE A 100 4.33 -5.24 -10.82
C ILE A 100 3.32 -6.29 -11.29
N ARG A 101 2.24 -6.53 -10.53
CA ARG A 101 1.25 -7.59 -10.82
C ARG A 101 -0.08 -7.39 -10.08
N PRO A 102 -1.18 -8.04 -10.52
CA PRO A 102 -2.43 -8.03 -9.79
C PRO A 102 -2.36 -8.94 -8.54
N LYS A 103 -3.28 -8.73 -7.60
CA LYS A 103 -3.44 -9.63 -6.44
C LYS A 103 -4.16 -10.90 -6.87
N GLY A 104 -3.52 -12.06 -6.71
CA GLY A 104 -4.11 -13.37 -7.03
C GLY A 104 -4.20 -13.67 -8.53
N ARG A 105 -4.64 -14.88 -8.88
CA ARG A 105 -4.97 -15.25 -10.26
C ARG A 105 -6.30 -14.63 -10.65
N THR A 106 -6.32 -13.81 -11.69
CA THR A 106 -7.54 -13.57 -12.46
C THR A 106 -7.86 -14.86 -13.21
N THR A 107 -8.68 -15.74 -12.63
CA THR A 107 -9.39 -16.74 -13.45
C THR A 107 -10.37 -15.99 -14.33
N ALA A 108 -10.11 -16.01 -15.63
CA ALA A 108 -11.07 -15.63 -16.66
C ALA A 108 -12.27 -16.57 -16.66
#